data_AF-C8V060-F1
#
_entry.id   AF-C8V060-F1
#
_cell.length_a   1.000
_cell.length_b   1.000
_cell.length_c   1.000
_cell.angle_alpha   90.00
_cell.angle_beta   90.00
_cell.angle_gamma   90.00
#
_symmetry.space_group_name_H-M   'P 1'
#
loop_
_entity.id
_entity.type
_entity.pdbx_description
1 polymer ?
#
loop_
_entity_poly.entity_id
_entity_poly.type
_entity_poly.pdbx_seq_one_letter_code
_entity_poly.pdbx_strand_id
1 'polypeptide(L)'
;MNDFPYITICGLANLFDSHKYDDWQPHAAATAVKFANEFLSHRESAQDSEPQNCLLTAATLWISQCIGVWNQVVAYSRKKYA
;
A
#
# COMPACT_ATOMS: atom_id res chain seq x y z
N MET A 1 -10.85 -4.13 -23.76
CA MET A 1 -9.75 -3.37 -23.13
C MET A 1 -10.41 -2.39 -22.16
N ASN A 2 -9.89 -2.25 -20.93
CA ASN A 2 -10.54 -1.43 -19.91
C ASN A 2 -10.48 0.05 -20.30
N ASP A 3 -11.63 0.65 -20.57
CA ASP A 3 -11.81 2.07 -20.88
C ASP A 3 -11.82 2.96 -19.62
N PHE A 4 -11.27 2.46 -18.51
CA PHE A 4 -11.26 3.17 -17.24
C PHE A 4 -10.07 4.13 -17.17
N PRO A 5 -10.26 5.43 -16.91
CA PRO A 5 -9.16 6.37 -16.78
C PRO A 5 -8.30 6.01 -15.57
N TYR A 6 -6.99 5.86 -15.77
CA TYR A 6 -6.04 5.58 -14.70
C TYR A 6 -4.87 6.58 -14.72
N ILE A 7 -4.30 6.82 -13.55
CA ILE A 7 -3.09 7.61 -13.37
C ILE A 7 -2.13 6.82 -12.48
N THR A 8 -0.85 6.81 -12.85
CA THR A 8 0.20 6.13 -12.09
C THR A 8 1.00 7.16 -11.32
N ILE A 9 1.12 6.97 -10.00
CA ILE A 9 1.94 7.81 -9.11
C ILE A 9 3.13 6.97 -8.63
N CYS A 10 4.35 7.43 -8.90
CA CYS A 10 5.59 6.74 -8.54
C CYS A 10 6.59 7.72 -7.91
N GLY A 11 7.35 7.25 -6.93
CA GLY A 11 8.45 7.99 -6.34
C GLY A 11 9.76 7.77 -7.11
N LEU A 12 10.65 8.76 -7.08
CA LEU A 12 12.00 8.65 -7.63
C LEU A 12 12.87 7.84 -6.67
N ALA A 13 13.04 6.56 -6.98
CA ALA A 13 13.78 5.61 -6.15
C ALA A 13 15.27 5.50 -6.51
N ASN A 14 15.65 5.88 -7.74
CA ASN A 14 17.04 5.89 -8.17
C ASN A 14 17.29 7.13 -9.05
N LEU A 15 18.26 7.94 -8.65
CA LEU A 15 18.84 8.92 -9.57
C LEU A 15 19.66 8.09 -10.56
N PHE A 16 19.49 8.30 -11.87
CA PHE A 16 20.15 7.49 -12.91
C PHE A 16 21.66 7.77 -13.02
N ASP A 17 22.32 7.98 -11.89
CA ASP A 17 23.76 7.96 -11.77
C ASP A 17 24.22 6.55 -11.36
N SER A 18 25.52 6.31 -11.40
CA SER A 18 26.12 5.01 -11.09
C SER A 18 25.98 4.58 -9.61
N HIS A 19 25.45 5.43 -8.73
CA HIS A 19 25.33 5.18 -7.30
C HIS A 19 23.92 4.69 -6.97
N LYS A 20 23.76 3.36 -6.91
CA LYS A 20 22.52 2.76 -6.43
C LYS A 20 22.30 3.11 -4.96
N TYR A 21 21.30 3.92 -4.70
CA TYR A 21 20.81 4.18 -3.35
C TYR A 21 19.59 3.28 -3.07
N ASP A 22 19.84 1.99 -2.88
CA ASP A 22 18.79 1.02 -2.58
C ASP A 22 18.04 1.34 -1.27
N ASP A 23 18.71 2.04 -0.35
CA ASP A 23 18.11 2.55 0.90
C ASP A 23 17.10 3.69 0.69
N TRP A 24 17.06 4.31 -0.49
CA TRP A 24 16.13 5.40 -0.81
C TRP A 24 14.76 4.91 -1.31
N GLN A 25 14.66 3.64 -1.70
CA GLN A 25 13.42 3.05 -2.21
C GLN A 25 12.24 3.15 -1.21
N PRO A 26 12.40 2.90 0.10
CA PRO A 26 11.33 3.08 1.08
C PRO A 26 10.87 4.53 1.19
N HIS A 27 11.78 5.49 1.08
CA HIS A 27 11.45 6.92 1.11
C HIS A 27 10.68 7.33 -0.15
N ALA A 28 11.12 6.89 -1.33
CA ALA A 28 10.41 7.12 -2.58
C ALA A 28 8.99 6.53 -2.57
N ALA A 29 8.83 5.31 -2.04
CA ALA A 29 7.53 4.68 -1.88
C ALA A 29 6.63 5.45 -0.88
N ALA A 30 7.17 5.85 0.28
CA ALA A 30 6.43 6.62 1.28
C ALA A 30 5.95 7.97 0.72
N THR A 31 6.80 8.66 -0.05
CA THR A 31 6.43 9.92 -0.71
C THR A 31 5.32 9.71 -1.73
N ALA A 32 5.40 8.67 -2.56
CA ALA A 32 4.37 8.35 -3.56
C ALA A 32 3.01 8.05 -2.90
N VAL A 33 3.01 7.27 -1.82
CA VAL A 33 1.80 6.93 -1.06
C VAL A 33 1.19 8.17 -0.41
N LYS A 34 2.01 9.01 0.23
CA LYS A 34 1.53 10.25 0.85
C LYS A 34 0.93 11.20 -0.19
N PHE A 35 1.58 11.36 -1.34
CA PHE A 35 1.07 12.18 -2.42
C PHE A 35 -0.24 11.61 -2.99
N ALA A 36 -0.34 10.30 -3.19
CA ALA A 36 -1.58 9.66 -3.64
C ALA A 36 -2.74 9.88 -2.65
N ASN A 37 -2.47 9.78 -1.34
CA ASN A 37 -3.46 10.06 -0.31
C ASN A 37 -3.91 11.52 -0.34
N GLU A 38 -2.98 12.48 -0.39
CA GLU A 38 -3.32 13.90 -0.48
C GLU A 38 -4.10 14.23 -1.76
N PHE A 39 -3.73 13.61 -2.89
CA PHE A 39 -4.44 13.76 -4.17
C PHE A 39 -5.88 13.24 -4.08
N LEU A 40 -6.08 12.06 -3.48
CA LEU A 40 -7.41 11.50 -3.27
C LEU A 40 -8.23 12.33 -2.29
N SER A 41 -7.66 12.74 -1.15
CA SER A 41 -8.32 13.60 -0.17
C SER A 41 -8.72 14.96 -0.76
N HIS A 42 -7.88 15.54 -1.62
CA HIS A 42 -8.23 16.76 -2.34
C HIS A 42 -9.42 16.54 -3.29
N ARG A 43 -9.50 15.39 -3.95
CA ARG A 43 -10.65 15.04 -4.81
C ARG A 43 -11.92 14.72 -4.02
N GLU A 44 -11.80 14.05 -2.88
CA GLU A 44 -12.93 13.72 -2.01
C GLU A 44 -13.56 14.97 -1.38
N SER A 45 -12.77 16.02 -1.13
CA SER A 45 -13.31 17.33 -0.72
C SER A 45 -14.22 17.99 -1.77
N ALA A 46 -14.24 17.47 -3.00
CA ALA A 46 -15.11 17.90 -4.08
C ALA A 46 -16.29 16.94 -4.36
N GLN A 47 -16.41 15.80 -3.67
CA GLN A 47 -17.53 14.86 -3.85
C GLN A 47 -18.09 14.39 -2.51
N ASP A 48 -19.20 15.01 -2.11
CA ASP A 48 -20.08 14.50 -1.07
C ASP A 48 -20.76 13.19 -1.51
N SER A 49 -20.94 12.28 -0.53
CA SER A 49 -21.77 11.05 -0.45
C SER A 49 -21.17 9.67 -0.88
N GLU A 50 -21.06 8.80 0.13
CA GLU A 50 -20.98 7.31 0.23
C GLU A 50 -20.95 6.42 -1.04
N PRO A 51 -20.21 5.28 -1.01
CA PRO A 51 -20.26 4.29 0.08
C PRO A 51 -18.87 3.82 0.57
N GLN A 52 -18.37 4.46 1.63
CA GLN A 52 -17.10 4.11 2.28
C GLN A 52 -17.17 2.79 3.10
N ASN A 53 -18.36 2.23 3.29
CA ASN A 53 -18.60 1.03 4.07
C ASN A 53 -18.05 -0.27 3.43
N CYS A 54 -17.95 -0.35 2.10
CA CYS A 54 -17.45 -1.57 1.43
C CYS A 54 -15.92 -1.69 1.46
N LEU A 55 -15.19 -0.57 1.30
CA LEU A 55 -13.72 -0.58 1.27
C LEU A 55 -13.11 -0.79 2.67
N LEU A 56 -13.72 -0.21 3.72
CA LEU A 56 -13.32 -0.46 5.11
C LEU A 56 -13.59 -1.92 5.53
N THR A 57 -14.70 -2.50 5.07
CA THR A 57 -15.00 -3.93 5.30
C THR A 57 -14.03 -4.84 4.54
N ALA A 58 -13.67 -4.48 3.31
CA ALA A 58 -12.67 -5.25 2.54
C ALA A 58 -11.27 -5.18 3.17
N ALA A 59 -10.86 -4.00 3.64
CA ALA A 59 -9.57 -3.81 4.30
C ALA A 59 -9.47 -4.56 5.64
N THR A 60 -10.53 -4.56 6.45
CA THR A 60 -10.56 -5.28 7.74
C THR A 60 -10.55 -6.80 7.57
N LEU A 61 -11.25 -7.32 6.56
CA LEU A 61 -11.20 -8.75 6.22
C LEU A 61 -9.80 -9.19 5.77
N TRP A 62 -9.12 -8.37 4.98
CA TRP A 62 -7.75 -8.66 4.52
C TRP A 62 -6.74 -8.69 5.67
N ILE A 63 -6.82 -7.71 6.59
CA ILE A 63 -5.96 -7.65 7.79
C ILE A 63 -6.15 -8.90 8.67
N SER A 64 -7.40 -9.35 8.87
CA SER A 64 -7.70 -10.57 9.63
C SER A 64 -7.06 -11.82 9.01
N GLN A 65 -7.10 -11.93 7.69
CA GLN A 65 -6.56 -13.07 6.96
C GLN A 65 -5.02 -13.11 7.03
N CYS A 66 -4.36 -11.95 6.98
CA CYS A 66 -2.90 -11.85 7.14
C CYS A 66 -2.43 -12.21 8.55
N ILE A 67 -3.17 -11.83 9.61
CA ILE A 67 -2.85 -12.19 11.00
C ILE A 67 -2.94 -13.72 11.21
N GLY A 68 -3.93 -14.37 10.61
CA GLY A 68 -4.09 -15.83 10.66
C GLY A 68 -2.88 -16.58 10.08
N VAL A 69 -2.39 -16.13 8.91
CA VAL A 69 -1.20 -16.70 8.27
C VAL A 69 0.06 -16.47 9.11
N TRP A 70 0.22 -15.26 9.67
CA TRP A 70 1.35 -14.93 10.53
C TRP A 70 1.44 -15.84 11.76
N ASN A 71 0.31 -16.10 12.43
CA ASN A 71 0.26 -16.99 13.58
C ASN A 71 0.63 -18.44 13.24
N GLN A 72 0.26 -18.94 12.05
CA GLN A 72 0.67 -20.27 11.60
C GLN A 72 2.16 -20.35 11.29
N VAL A 73 2.73 -19.32 10.65
CA VAL A 73 4.18 -19.25 10.36
C VAL A 73 5.00 -19.19 11.65
N VAL A 74 4.56 -18.41 12.63
CA VAL A 74 5.19 -18.34 13.96
C VAL A 74 5.09 -19.69 14.68
N ALA A 75 3.93 -20.36 14.63
CA ALA A 75 3.75 -21.68 15.24
C ALA A 75 4.62 -22.76 14.58
N TYR A 76 4.71 -22.75 13.24
CA TYR A 76 5.58 -23.65 12.48
C TYR A 76 7.05 -23.41 12.83
N SER A 77 7.48 -22.15 12.91
CA SER A 77 8.86 -21.79 13.24
C SER A 77 9.24 -22.21 14.66
N ARG A 78 8.34 -22.03 15.65
CA ARG A 78 8.58 -22.51 17.02
C ARG A 78 8.71 -24.04 17.11
N LYS A 79 7.98 -24.80 16.29
CA LYS A 79 8.10 -26.27 16.25
C LYS A 79 9.38 -26.76 15.56
N LYS A 80 9.93 -25.99 14.62
CA LYS A 80 11.12 -26.38 13.85
C LYS A 80 12.43 -26.05 14.56
N TYR A 81 12.42 -25.06 15.45
CA TYR A 81 13.61 -24.55 16.15
C TYR A 81 13.55 -24.68 17.68
N ALA A 82 12.67 -25.54 18.21
CA ALA A 82 12.67 -25.98 19.62
C ALA A 82 13.13 -27.43 19.71
#